data_AF-A0A7J7RZR4-F1
#
_entry.id   AF-A0A7J7RZR4-F1
#
_cell.length_a   1.000
_cell.length_b   1.000
_cell.length_c   1.000
_cell.angle_alpha   90.00
_cell.angle_beta   90.00
_cell.angle_gamma   90.00
#
_symmetry.space_group_name_H-M   'P 1'
#
loop_
_entity.id
_entity.type
_entity.pdbx_description
1 polymer ?
#
loop_
_entity_poly.entity_id
_entity_poly.type
_entity_poly.pdbx_seq_one_letter_code
_entity_poly.pdbx_strand_id
1 'polypeptide(L)'
;MHCLPTPAALRALARALRAGPPSTRSLHSSAVAATYKYVNLREPPMDMKSVTDRAAQTLLWTELIRGLGMTLSYLFREPATINYPFEKGPLSPRFRGEHALRHHHRGGAARRRQPPNHALRHRHDQVHLLRLLPGGLPRGRHCRGPQL
;
A
#
# COMPACT_ATOMS: atom_id res chain seq x y z
N MET A 1 -0.42 70.26 0.28
CA MET A 1 0.89 69.85 0.82
C MET A 1 0.66 69.09 2.12
N HIS A 2 0.36 67.79 2.06
CA HIS A 2 0.19 66.98 3.28
C HIS A 2 1.45 66.16 3.53
N CYS A 3 2.19 66.59 4.55
CA CYS A 3 3.36 65.91 5.07
C CYS A 3 2.96 64.57 5.67
N LEU A 4 3.37 63.46 5.06
CA LEU A 4 3.25 62.14 5.66
C LEU A 4 4.09 62.11 6.96
N PRO A 5 3.51 61.68 8.10
CA PRO A 5 4.25 61.61 9.35
C PRO A 5 5.33 60.54 9.23
N THR A 6 6.55 60.91 9.63
CA THR A 6 7.79 60.10 9.66
C THR A 6 7.65 58.65 10.13
N PRO A 7 6.76 58.24 11.08
CA PRO A 7 6.63 56.82 11.45
C PRO A 7 6.04 55.94 10.34
N ALA A 8 5.25 56.50 9.41
CA ALA A 8 4.68 55.73 8.30
C ALA A 8 5.73 55.44 7.22
N ALA A 9 6.58 56.43 6.92
CA ALA A 9 7.70 56.27 5.99
C ALA A 9 8.74 55.27 6.52
N LEU A 10 9.08 55.34 7.82
CA LEU A 10 10.03 54.41 8.45
C LEU A 10 9.50 52.97 8.47
N ARG A 11 8.20 52.78 8.72
CA ARG A 11 7.56 51.44 8.66
C ARG A 11 7.45 50.90 7.25
N ALA A 12 7.19 51.75 6.25
CA ALA A 12 7.17 51.34 4.84
C ALA A 12 8.58 50.96 4.36
N LEU A 13 9.60 51.73 4.74
CA LEU A 13 11.00 51.45 4.39
C LEU A 13 11.53 50.21 5.13
N ALA A 14 11.12 49.98 6.38
CA ALA A 14 11.41 48.74 7.10
C ALA A 14 10.68 47.51 6.50
N ARG A 15 9.47 47.66 5.93
CA ARG A 15 8.78 46.59 5.18
C ARG A 15 9.44 46.33 3.82
N ALA A 16 9.97 47.36 3.16
CA ALA A 16 10.71 47.21 1.91
C ALA A 16 12.05 46.48 2.11
N LEU A 17 12.76 46.73 3.21
CA LEU A 17 14.00 46.02 3.56
C LEU A 17 13.77 44.58 4.07
N ARG A 18 12.51 44.23 4.42
CA ARG A 18 12.12 42.87 4.84
C ARG A 18 11.58 42.01 3.69
N ALA A 19 11.40 42.59 2.51
CA ALA A 19 11.25 41.83 1.29
C ALA A 19 12.64 41.30 0.92
N GLY A 20 12.96 40.11 1.45
CA GLY A 20 14.12 39.35 1.02
C GLY A 20 14.12 39.19 -0.51
N PRO A 21 15.29 38.97 -1.13
CA PRO A 21 15.42 38.90 -2.57
C PRO A 21 14.36 37.97 -3.15
N PRO A 22 13.75 38.29 -4.32
CA PRO A 22 12.91 37.33 -5.01
C PRO A 22 13.77 36.08 -5.17
N SER A 23 13.31 34.97 -4.58
CA SER A 23 13.97 33.67 -4.68
C SER A 23 14.04 33.33 -6.16
N THR A 24 15.15 33.74 -6.79
CA THR A 24 15.53 33.28 -8.11
C THR A 24 15.63 31.79 -7.95
N ARG A 25 14.65 31.06 -8.49
CA ARG A 25 14.73 29.61 -8.62
C ARG A 25 16.02 29.35 -9.36
N SER A 26 17.04 29.00 -8.61
CA SER A 26 18.30 28.57 -9.16
C SER A 26 17.98 27.31 -9.94
N LEU A 27 17.92 27.42 -11.27
CA LEU A 27 17.92 26.28 -12.18
C LEU A 27 19.33 25.67 -12.14
N HIS A 28 19.75 25.24 -10.96
CA HIS A 28 20.95 24.45 -10.82
C HIS A 28 20.62 23.08 -11.40
N SER A 29 21.34 22.71 -12.46
CA SER A 29 21.41 21.35 -13.02
C SER A 29 21.93 20.30 -12.01
N SER A 30 21.99 20.61 -10.71
CA SER A 30 22.40 19.71 -9.63
C SER A 30 21.24 18.92 -9.01
N ALA A 31 19.97 19.27 -9.28
CA ALA A 31 18.83 18.49 -8.79
C ALA A 31 18.82 17.07 -9.37
N VAL A 32 19.31 16.88 -10.60
CA VAL A 32 19.44 15.56 -11.24
C VAL A 32 20.51 14.71 -10.56
N ALA A 33 21.61 15.33 -10.08
CA ALA A 33 22.68 14.63 -9.37
C ALA A 33 22.26 14.12 -7.98
N ALA A 34 21.25 14.72 -7.36
CA ALA A 34 20.66 14.27 -6.10
C ALA A 34 19.59 13.16 -6.27
N THR A 35 19.21 12.81 -7.51
CA THR A 35 18.10 11.90 -7.80
C THR A 35 18.54 10.45 -8.04
N TYR A 36 19.83 10.20 -8.31
CA TYR A 36 20.37 8.85 -8.46
C TYR A 36 21.23 8.46 -7.26
N LYS A 37 21.06 7.24 -6.77
CA LYS A 37 21.90 6.65 -5.73
C LYS A 37 22.70 5.53 -6.34
N TYR A 38 24.02 5.64 -6.28
CA TYR A 38 24.87 4.53 -6.67
C TYR A 38 24.82 3.44 -5.59
N VAL A 39 24.37 2.25 -5.96
CA VAL A 39 23.96 1.21 -5.00
C VAL A 39 25.14 0.42 -4.41
N ASN A 40 26.32 0.45 -5.05
CA ASN A 40 27.49 -0.34 -4.63
C ASN A 40 28.83 0.44 -4.62
N LEU A 41 28.90 1.69 -4.11
CA LEU A 41 30.16 2.46 -4.00
C LEU A 41 31.06 2.00 -2.85
N ARG A 42 31.05 0.71 -2.49
CA ARG A 42 31.79 0.22 -1.32
C ARG A 42 33.05 -0.49 -1.79
N GLU A 43 34.20 0.11 -1.48
CA GLU A 43 35.49 -0.53 -1.69
C GLU A 43 35.71 -1.60 -0.60
N PRO A 44 36.00 -2.85 -0.97
CA PRO A 44 36.23 -3.91 0.01
C PRO A 44 37.55 -3.65 0.77
N PRO A 45 37.56 -3.75 2.11
CA PRO A 45 38.79 -3.59 2.88
C PRO A 45 39.78 -4.73 2.58
N MET A 46 41.08 -4.45 2.62
CA MET A 46 42.15 -5.44 2.41
C MET A 46 42.74 -5.98 3.72
N ASP A 47 41.94 -5.99 4.78
CA ASP A 47 42.37 -6.50 6.08
C ASP A 47 42.51 -8.02 6.03
N MET A 48 43.55 -8.57 6.69
CA MET A 48 43.83 -10.02 6.71
C MET A 48 42.61 -10.86 7.11
N LYS A 49 41.81 -10.39 8.08
CA LYS A 49 40.55 -11.04 8.50
C LYS A 49 39.52 -11.07 7.36
N SER A 50 39.26 -9.93 6.74
CA SER A 50 38.28 -9.81 5.65
C SER A 50 38.67 -10.60 4.40
N VAL A 51 39.97 -10.72 4.12
CA VAL A 51 40.49 -11.55 3.02
C VAL A 51 40.22 -13.03 3.29
N THR A 52 40.50 -13.49 4.51
CA THR A 52 40.23 -14.88 4.93
C THR A 52 38.73 -15.19 4.92
N ASP A 53 37.88 -14.28 5.39
CA ASP A 53 36.42 -14.46 5.39
C ASP A 53 35.87 -14.59 3.96
N ARG A 54 36.37 -13.77 3.01
CA ARG A 54 36.02 -13.87 1.58
C ARG A 54 36.53 -15.17 0.95
N ALA A 55 37.73 -15.61 1.32
CA ALA A 55 38.28 -16.88 0.86
C ALA A 55 37.46 -18.06 1.39
N ALA A 56 37.07 -18.03 2.67
CA ALA A 56 36.20 -19.03 3.28
C ALA A 56 34.82 -19.05 2.61
N GLN A 57 34.24 -17.87 2.34
CA GLN A 57 32.97 -17.75 1.61
C GLN A 57 33.03 -18.38 0.21
N THR A 58 34.17 -18.23 -0.48
CA THR A 58 34.40 -18.77 -1.82
C THR A 58 34.64 -20.29 -1.81
N LEU A 59 35.44 -20.79 -0.86
CA LEU A 59 35.82 -22.20 -0.78
C LEU A 59 34.73 -23.08 -0.15
N LEU A 60 34.04 -22.56 0.87
CA LEU A 60 33.02 -23.30 1.62
C LEU A 60 31.59 -23.00 1.14
N TRP A 61 31.45 -22.20 0.08
CA TRP A 61 30.16 -21.83 -0.52
C TRP A 61 29.09 -21.41 0.50
N THR A 62 29.50 -20.66 1.53
CA THR A 62 28.63 -20.32 2.67
C THR A 62 27.41 -19.50 2.23
N GLU A 63 27.54 -18.68 1.18
CA GLU A 63 26.41 -17.96 0.58
C GLU A 63 25.39 -18.89 -0.06
N LEU A 64 25.83 -19.99 -0.69
CA LEU A 64 24.91 -20.95 -1.31
C LEU A 64 24.14 -21.70 -0.23
N ILE A 65 24.80 -22.11 0.86
CA ILE A 65 24.14 -22.75 2.00
C ILE A 65 23.13 -21.78 2.64
N ARG A 66 23.48 -20.49 2.77
CA ARG A 66 22.57 -19.44 3.25
C ARG A 66 21.34 -19.30 2.35
N GLY A 67 21.52 -19.30 1.02
CA GLY A 67 20.43 -19.30 0.05
C GLY A 67 19.56 -20.56 0.10
N LEU A 68 20.18 -21.72 0.27
CA LEU A 68 19.50 -23.01 0.42
C LEU A 68 18.68 -23.07 1.73
N GLY A 69 19.17 -22.48 2.81
CA GLY A 69 18.40 -22.33 4.06
C GLY A 69 17.11 -21.51 3.85
N MET A 70 17.15 -20.51 2.97
CA MET A 70 15.97 -19.72 2.62
C MET A 70 14.94 -20.54 1.85
N THR A 71 15.36 -21.34 0.86
CA THR A 71 14.42 -22.20 0.12
C THR A 71 13.85 -23.31 1.02
N LEU A 72 14.67 -23.87 1.90
CA LEU A 72 14.23 -24.83 2.91
C LEU A 72 13.22 -24.21 3.89
N SER A 73 13.36 -22.92 4.22
CA SER A 73 12.35 -22.21 5.03
C SER A 73 10.97 -22.20 4.36
N TYR A 74 10.89 -22.13 3.03
CA TYR A 74 9.61 -22.23 2.31
C TYR A 74 9.02 -23.63 2.30
N LEU A 75 9.82 -24.68 2.46
CA LEU A 75 9.32 -26.06 2.61
C LEU A 75 8.42 -26.20 3.85
N PHE A 76 8.78 -25.51 4.94
CA PHE A 76 8.03 -25.53 6.19
C PHE A 76 6.91 -24.48 6.28
N ARG A 77 6.68 -23.71 5.20
CA ARG A 77 5.56 -22.78 5.12
C ARG A 77 4.33 -23.50 4.60
N GLU A 78 3.16 -23.03 5.04
CA GLU A 78 1.88 -23.49 4.51
C GLU A 78 1.77 -23.13 3.02
N PRO A 79 1.37 -24.07 2.13
CA PRO A 79 1.23 -23.79 0.72
C PRO A 79 0.04 -22.86 0.45
N ALA A 80 0.22 -21.86 -0.41
CA ALA A 80 -0.84 -20.92 -0.81
C ALA A 80 -1.81 -21.51 -1.87
N THR A 81 -1.93 -22.84 -1.93
CA THR A 81 -2.75 -23.55 -2.91
C THR A 81 -4.16 -23.76 -2.39
N ILE A 82 -5.17 -23.29 -3.13
CA ILE A 82 -6.59 -23.55 -2.83
C ILE A 82 -7.04 -24.90 -3.39
N ASN A 83 -7.95 -25.60 -2.70
CA ASN A 83 -8.48 -26.87 -3.19
C ASN A 83 -9.65 -26.65 -4.17
N TYR A 84 -9.32 -26.37 -5.43
CA TYR A 84 -10.33 -26.30 -6.49
C TYR A 84 -10.84 -27.70 -6.86
N PRO A 85 -12.16 -27.92 -7.09
CA PRO A 85 -13.24 -26.95 -7.27
C PRO A 85 -14.00 -26.52 -6.00
N PHE A 86 -13.60 -27.02 -4.83
CA PHE A 86 -14.34 -26.82 -3.58
C PHE A 86 -14.11 -25.43 -2.97
N GLU A 87 -12.91 -24.89 -3.11
CA GLU A 87 -12.52 -23.56 -2.65
C GLU A 87 -12.23 -22.65 -3.86
N LYS A 88 -12.75 -21.41 -3.82
CA LYS A 88 -12.56 -20.40 -4.89
C LYS A 88 -11.86 -19.17 -4.33
N GLY A 89 -10.98 -18.57 -5.13
CA GLY A 89 -10.30 -17.33 -4.78
C GLY A 89 -11.26 -16.14 -4.64
N PRO A 90 -10.88 -15.10 -3.87
CA PRO A 90 -11.70 -13.92 -3.67
C PRO A 90 -11.86 -13.13 -4.98
N LEU A 91 -13.11 -12.85 -5.36
CA LEU A 91 -13.45 -12.19 -6.62
C LEU A 91 -13.95 -10.76 -6.36
N SER A 92 -13.38 -9.77 -7.05
CA SER A 92 -13.85 -8.39 -6.94
C SER A 92 -15.21 -8.20 -7.64
N PRO A 93 -16.10 -7.30 -7.18
CA PRO A 93 -17.37 -7.02 -7.87
C PRO A 93 -17.22 -6.50 -9.31
N ARG A 94 -16.02 -6.03 -9.65
CA ARG A 94 -15.65 -5.55 -10.99
C ARG A 94 -15.08 -6.65 -11.88
N PHE A 95 -14.97 -7.87 -11.36
CA PHE A 95 -14.52 -8.99 -12.15
C PHE A 95 -15.41 -9.15 -13.38
N ARG A 96 -14.76 -9.21 -14.54
CA ARG A 96 -15.39 -9.41 -15.83
C ARG A 96 -15.34 -10.90 -16.12
N GLY A 97 -16.51 -11.54 -16.08
CA GLY A 97 -16.68 -12.93 -16.50
C GLY A 97 -17.32 -12.99 -17.89
N GLU A 98 -18.17 -13.98 -18.09
CA GLU A 98 -18.90 -14.18 -19.34
C GLU A 98 -19.83 -13.01 -19.68
N HIS A 99 -19.91 -12.69 -20.97
CA HIS A 99 -20.78 -11.62 -21.48
C HIS A 99 -22.22 -12.12 -21.57
N ALA A 100 -23.14 -11.39 -20.94
CA ALA A 100 -24.57 -11.64 -21.03
C ALA A 100 -25.30 -10.40 -21.56
N LEU A 101 -26.12 -10.57 -22.60
CA LEU A 101 -27.05 -9.56 -23.04
C LEU A 101 -28.09 -9.33 -21.93
N ARG A 102 -28.26 -8.07 -21.52
CA ARG A 102 -29.22 -7.69 -20.47
C ARG A 102 -30.53 -7.26 -21.13
N HIS A 103 -31.65 -7.90 -20.75
CA HIS A 103 -32.98 -7.45 -21.17
C HIS A 103 -33.58 -6.47 -20.16
N HIS A 104 -34.26 -5.44 -20.65
CA HIS A 104 -35.01 -4.50 -19.81
C HIS A 104 -36.29 -5.15 -19.27
N HIS A 105 -36.65 -4.86 -18.01
CA HIS A 105 -37.95 -5.26 -17.46
C HIS A 105 -39.05 -4.41 -18.11
N ARG A 106 -39.63 -4.89 -19.21
CA ARG A 106 -40.86 -4.36 -19.81
C ARG A 106 -41.99 -5.33 -19.54
N GLY A 107 -42.75 -5.10 -18.47
CA GLY A 107 -43.93 -5.89 -18.15
C GLY A 107 -44.36 -5.76 -16.70
N GLY A 108 -44.80 -4.56 -16.30
CA GLY A 108 -45.71 -4.47 -15.16
C GLY A 108 -46.97 -5.30 -15.45
N ALA A 109 -47.37 -6.12 -14.48
CA ALA A 109 -48.60 -6.92 -14.46
C ALA A 109 -48.65 -8.17 -15.37
N ALA A 110 -48.02 -9.25 -14.91
CA ALA A 110 -48.61 -10.58 -15.07
C ALA A 110 -48.24 -11.45 -13.86
N ARG A 111 -49.17 -11.52 -12.89
CA ARG A 111 -49.26 -12.57 -11.88
C ARG A 111 -49.09 -13.93 -12.57
N ARG A 112 -47.89 -14.50 -12.57
CA ARG A 112 -47.68 -15.92 -12.91
C ARG A 112 -47.30 -16.67 -11.65
N ARG A 113 -48.21 -17.58 -11.33
CA ARG A 113 -48.20 -18.59 -10.28
C ARG A 113 -46.78 -19.06 -9.96
N GLN A 114 -46.45 -18.95 -8.69
CA GLN A 114 -45.28 -19.54 -8.06
C GLN A 114 -45.31 -21.06 -8.28
N PRO A 115 -44.35 -21.67 -9.00
CA PRO A 115 -44.13 -23.10 -8.88
C PRO A 115 -43.41 -23.36 -7.54
N PRO A 116 -43.87 -24.31 -6.72
CA PRO A 116 -43.13 -24.71 -5.54
C PRO A 116 -41.91 -25.53 -5.98
N ASN A 117 -40.87 -25.48 -5.16
CA ASN A 117 -39.62 -26.24 -5.27
C ASN A 117 -38.61 -25.62 -6.22
N HIS A 118 -37.53 -25.06 -5.65
CA HIS A 118 -36.15 -25.54 -5.80
C HIS A 118 -35.38 -25.00 -4.59
N ALA A 119 -35.51 -25.71 -3.47
CA ALA A 119 -34.45 -25.75 -2.47
C ALA A 119 -33.19 -26.27 -3.18
N LEU A 120 -32.10 -25.49 -3.11
CA LEU A 120 -30.69 -25.82 -3.45
C LEU A 120 -30.03 -24.69 -4.27
N ARG A 121 -29.68 -23.59 -3.59
CA ARG A 121 -28.38 -22.90 -3.70
C ARG A 121 -28.42 -21.64 -2.85
N HIS A 122 -27.39 -21.48 -2.02
CA HIS A 122 -27.16 -20.37 -1.08
C HIS A 122 -27.86 -20.44 0.28
N ARG A 123 -27.56 -21.51 1.03
CA ARG A 123 -27.63 -21.52 2.51
C ARG A 123 -26.37 -22.18 3.07
N HIS A 124 -25.22 -21.52 2.92
CA HIS A 124 -24.05 -21.75 3.78
C HIS A 124 -23.43 -20.40 4.14
N ASP A 125 -24.20 -19.61 4.90
CA ASP A 125 -23.71 -18.50 5.74
C ASP A 125 -24.31 -18.65 7.15
N GLN A 126 -24.19 -19.87 7.70
CA GLN A 126 -24.48 -20.14 9.10
C GLN A 126 -23.38 -21.03 9.68
N VAL A 127 -22.27 -20.39 10.04
CA VAL A 127 -21.50 -20.76 11.23
C VAL A 127 -21.08 -19.48 11.96
N HIS A 128 -22.06 -18.69 12.39
CA HIS A 128 -21.86 -17.74 13.48
C HIS A 128 -22.63 -18.20 14.71
N LEU A 129 -21.83 -18.77 15.59
CA LEU A 129 -21.79 -18.46 17.01
C LEU A 129 -22.95 -19.02 17.84
N LEU A 130 -22.67 -20.20 18.38
CA LEU A 130 -23.25 -20.68 19.63
C LEU A 130 -23.13 -19.59 20.71
N ARG A 131 -24.24 -19.38 21.43
CA ARG A 131 -24.30 -19.14 22.88
C ARG A 131 -23.93 -17.74 23.42
N LEU A 132 -24.99 -16.93 23.56
CA LEU A 132 -25.39 -16.20 24.78
C LEU A 132 -24.29 -15.66 25.72
N LEU A 133 -24.07 -14.34 25.67
CA LEU A 133 -23.80 -13.50 26.86
C LEU A 133 -24.29 -12.06 26.58
N PRO A 134 -25.13 -11.47 27.46
CA PRO A 134 -25.61 -10.10 27.29
C PRO A 134 -24.63 -9.10 27.95
N GLY A 135 -24.42 -7.95 27.30
CA GLY A 135 -23.58 -6.84 27.76
C GLY A 135 -22.50 -6.56 26.72
N GLY A 136 -22.45 -5.44 26.00
CA GLY A 136 -22.77 -4.08 26.39
C GLY A 136 -21.50 -3.26 26.13
N LEU A 137 -21.50 -2.41 25.09
CA LEU A 137 -20.77 -1.14 24.90
C LEU A 137 -20.38 -0.91 23.42
N PRO A 138 -20.89 0.15 22.76
CA PRO A 138 -20.43 0.56 21.44
C PRO A 138 -19.37 1.67 21.60
N ARG A 139 -18.19 1.50 21.00
CA ARG A 139 -17.36 2.66 20.65
C ARG A 139 -16.59 2.40 19.36
N GLY A 140 -17.15 2.95 18.28
CA GLY A 140 -16.41 3.20 17.06
C GLY A 140 -15.28 4.19 17.29
N ARG A 141 -14.16 3.98 16.60
CA ARG A 141 -13.18 5.01 16.32
C ARG A 141 -12.81 4.96 14.85
N HIS A 142 -13.23 6.00 14.15
CA HIS A 142 -12.67 6.44 12.89
C HIS A 142 -11.16 6.69 13.07
N CYS A 143 -10.32 5.95 12.35
CA CYS A 143 -8.95 6.36 12.12
C CYS A 143 -8.93 7.32 10.92
N ARG A 144 -8.96 8.62 11.19
CA ARG A 144 -8.48 9.63 10.22
C ARG A 144 -6.95 9.53 10.18
N GLY A 145 -6.39 9.18 9.03
CA GLY A 145 -4.96 9.32 8.79
C GLY A 145 -4.55 10.81 8.80
N PRO A 146 -3.32 11.13 9.19
CA PRO A 146 -2.79 12.49 9.14
C PRO A 146 -2.49 12.87 7.68
N GLN A 147 -3.03 14.01 7.25
CA GLN A 147 -2.52 14.75 6.10
C GLN A 147 -1.33 15.59 6.59
N LEU A 148 -0.12 15.14 6.28
CA LEU A 148 1.10 15.95 6.20
C LEU A 148 1.90 15.42 5.01
#